data_AF-A0A838RXZ1-F1
#
_entry.id   AF-A0A838RXZ1-F1
#
_cell.length_a   1.000
_cell.length_b   1.000
_cell.length_c   1.000
_cell.angle_alpha   90.00
_cell.angle_beta   90.00
_cell.angle_gamma   90.00
#
_symmetry.space_group_name_H-M   'P 1'
#
loop_
_entity.id
_entity.type
_entity.pdbx_description
1 polymer ?
#
loop_
_entity_poly.entity_id
_entity_poly.type
_entity_poly.pdbx_seq_one_letter_code
_entity_poly.pdbx_strand_id
1 'polypeptide(L)'
;MLGFPHKPSEKAEKQYLALCEELRTTASGKSRTYWLITGATSSLRHRRSGGDTDFPDEVDRSGHYPEGAVKQILVNAYERNSAARQACIDHHGANCAICNFNFEACYGAVGRGFIHVHHLLPLALRNAAYEVDPINDLRPVCPNCHAMLHKSDPPFSIEEMRELMASSE
;
A
#
# COMPACT_ATOMS: atom_id res chain seq x y z
N MET A 1 2.04 21.93 1.24
CA MET A 1 1.05 22.81 0.57
C MET A 1 1.48 22.95 -0.89
N LEU A 2 0.72 22.42 -1.86
CA LEU A 2 1.16 22.17 -3.25
C LEU A 2 1.32 23.44 -4.15
N GLY A 3 1.30 24.65 -3.60
CA GLY A 3 1.52 25.90 -4.38
C GLY A 3 0.43 26.26 -5.41
N PHE A 4 -0.55 25.38 -5.66
CA PHE A 4 -1.68 25.66 -6.54
C PHE A 4 -2.76 26.52 -5.84
N PRO A 5 -3.47 27.39 -6.56
CA PRO A 5 -4.53 28.19 -5.95
C PRO A 5 -5.72 27.31 -5.56
N HIS A 6 -6.14 27.39 -4.30
CA HIS A 6 -7.42 26.87 -3.86
C HIS A 6 -8.51 27.90 -4.13
N LYS A 7 -9.56 27.50 -4.87
CA LYS A 7 -10.71 28.37 -5.13
C LYS A 7 -12.01 27.58 -4.98
N PRO A 8 -13.13 28.26 -4.66
CA PRO A 8 -14.44 27.66 -4.80
C PRO A 8 -14.66 27.15 -6.23
N SER A 9 -15.38 26.04 -6.39
CA SER A 9 -15.75 25.48 -7.68
C SER A 9 -17.14 24.88 -7.60
N GLU A 10 -18.10 25.49 -8.30
CA GLU A 10 -19.49 25.00 -8.33
C GLU A 10 -19.60 23.58 -8.89
N LYS A 11 -18.79 23.28 -9.92
CA LYS A 11 -18.76 21.96 -10.54
C LYS A 11 -18.29 20.90 -9.55
N ALA A 12 -17.20 21.18 -8.82
CA ALA A 12 -16.68 20.24 -7.83
C ALA A 12 -17.62 20.08 -6.63
N GLU A 13 -18.27 21.17 -6.19
CA GLU A 13 -19.27 21.12 -5.13
C GLU A 13 -20.45 20.23 -5.50
N LYS A 14 -20.97 20.38 -6.72
CA LYS A 14 -22.07 19.54 -7.22
C LYS A 14 -21.68 18.06 -7.26
N GLN A 15 -20.45 17.74 -7.67
CA GLN A 15 -19.94 16.37 -7.69
C GLN A 15 -19.78 15.79 -6.28
N TYR A 16 -19.28 16.59 -5.33
CA TYR A 16 -19.17 16.20 -3.94
C TYR A 16 -20.53 15.87 -3.32
N LEU A 17 -21.54 16.72 -3.54
CA LEU A 17 -22.89 16.50 -3.02
C LEU A 17 -23.54 15.24 -3.63
N ALA A 18 -23.39 15.03 -4.94
CA ALA A 18 -23.88 13.83 -5.61
C ALA A 18 -23.21 12.56 -5.05
N LEU A 19 -21.91 12.61 -4.74
CA LEU A 19 -21.19 11.50 -4.12
C LEU A 19 -21.68 11.24 -2.69
N CYS A 20 -21.96 12.28 -1.90
CA CYS A 20 -22.55 12.11 -0.57
C CYS A 20 -23.92 11.42 -0.63
N GLU A 21 -24.74 11.78 -1.62
CA GLU A 21 -26.03 11.13 -1.87
C GLU A 21 -25.86 9.65 -2.26
N GLU A 22 -24.97 9.34 -3.20
CA GLU A 22 -24.66 7.97 -3.62
C GLU A 22 -24.20 7.10 -2.44
N LEU A 23 -23.31 7.64 -1.61
CA LEU A 23 -22.78 6.96 -0.43
C LEU A 23 -23.73 6.97 0.77
N ARG A 24 -24.90 7.61 0.65
CA ARG A 24 -25.89 7.79 1.73
C ARG A 24 -25.27 8.43 2.99
N THR A 25 -24.39 9.41 2.80
CA THR A 25 -23.73 10.16 3.87
C THR A 25 -24.21 11.61 3.90
N THR A 26 -24.09 12.26 5.07
CA THR A 26 -24.41 13.68 5.20
C THR A 26 -23.23 14.55 4.78
N ALA A 27 -23.50 15.52 3.91
CA ALA A 27 -22.50 16.48 3.48
C ALA A 27 -22.07 17.37 4.66
N SER A 28 -20.76 17.57 4.84
CA SER A 28 -20.26 18.56 5.82
C SER A 28 -20.70 19.96 5.43
N GLY A 29 -21.19 20.75 6.40
CA GLY A 29 -21.60 22.14 6.20
C GLY A 29 -20.46 23.18 6.16
N LYS A 30 -19.20 22.74 6.15
CA LYS A 30 -18.05 23.65 6.02
C LYS A 30 -17.89 24.09 4.56
N SER A 31 -17.60 25.37 4.35
CA SER A 31 -17.27 25.89 3.02
C SER A 31 -16.01 25.22 2.48
N ARG A 32 -16.09 24.68 1.26
CA ARG A 32 -15.01 23.92 0.62
C ARG A 32 -14.28 24.76 -0.41
N THR A 33 -12.98 24.52 -0.52
CA THR A 33 -12.17 25.03 -1.62
C THR A 33 -11.46 23.87 -2.30
N TYR A 34 -11.29 23.98 -3.62
CA TYR A 34 -10.79 22.89 -4.45
C TYR A 34 -9.51 23.33 -5.15
N TRP A 35 -8.62 22.37 -5.40
CA TRP A 35 -7.43 22.60 -6.21
C TRP A 35 -7.81 22.64 -7.68
N LEU A 36 -7.48 23.72 -8.37
CA LEU A 36 -7.62 23.81 -9.82
C LEU A 36 -6.32 23.34 -10.48
N ILE A 37 -6.32 22.10 -10.96
CA ILE A 37 -5.23 21.55 -11.77
C ILE A 37 -5.54 21.88 -13.24
N THR A 38 -5.04 23.01 -13.73
CA THR A 38 -5.16 23.38 -15.14
C THR A 38 -4.13 22.61 -15.95
N GLY A 39 -4.57 21.76 -16.88
CA GLY A 39 -3.67 21.13 -17.87
C GLY A 39 -3.60 19.61 -17.86
N ALA A 40 -4.35 18.89 -17.02
CA ALA A 40 -4.47 17.45 -17.14
C ALA A 40 -5.70 17.09 -18.01
N THR A 41 -5.53 17.09 -19.33
CA THR A 41 -6.38 16.24 -20.19
C THR A 41 -5.95 14.80 -19.98
N SER A 42 -6.43 14.23 -18.90
CA SER A 42 -6.49 12.79 -18.72
C SER A 42 -7.81 12.56 -18.03
N SER A 43 -8.65 11.79 -18.70
CA SER A 43 -9.72 11.01 -18.11
C SER A 43 -9.15 10.20 -16.94
N LEU A 44 -8.93 10.86 -15.80
CA LEU A 44 -8.77 10.25 -14.50
C LEU A 44 -10.15 9.67 -14.16
N ARG A 45 -10.45 8.54 -14.78
CA ARG A 45 -11.15 7.49 -14.06
C ARG A 45 -10.33 7.34 -12.79
N HIS A 46 -10.88 7.75 -11.65
CA HIS A 46 -10.48 7.14 -10.39
C HIS A 46 -10.68 5.64 -10.64
N ARG A 47 -9.63 4.94 -11.08
CA ARG A 47 -9.52 3.53 -10.73
C ARG A 47 -9.57 3.58 -9.23
N ARG A 48 -10.67 3.07 -8.66
CA ARG A 48 -10.55 2.40 -7.37
C ARG A 48 -9.32 1.50 -7.58
N SER A 49 -8.22 1.76 -6.88
CA SER A 49 -7.19 0.75 -6.69
C SER A 49 -7.81 -0.37 -5.85
N GLY A 50 -8.84 -1.04 -6.38
CA GLY A 50 -8.99 -2.44 -6.09
C GLY A 50 -7.71 -3.03 -6.63
N GLY A 51 -6.78 -3.37 -5.74
CA GLY A 51 -5.50 -3.95 -6.13
C GLY A 51 -5.78 -4.99 -7.21
N ASP A 52 -5.12 -4.84 -8.35
CA ASP A 52 -5.20 -5.87 -9.38
C ASP A 52 -4.88 -7.19 -8.66
N THR A 53 -5.83 -8.12 -8.71
CA THR A 53 -5.61 -9.47 -8.19
C THR A 53 -4.69 -10.27 -9.12
N ASP A 54 -4.20 -9.65 -10.20
CA ASP A 54 -3.17 -10.19 -11.06
C ASP A 54 -1.88 -10.30 -10.26
N PHE A 55 -1.51 -11.55 -9.96
CA PHE A 55 -0.17 -11.81 -9.49
C PHE A 55 0.83 -11.43 -10.60
N PRO A 56 2.00 -10.85 -10.27
CA PRO A 56 2.96 -10.43 -11.28
C PRO A 56 3.29 -11.56 -12.27
N ASP A 57 3.33 -12.80 -11.78
CA ASP A 57 3.58 -14.06 -12.48
C ASP A 57 2.43 -14.60 -13.34
N GLU A 58 1.22 -14.03 -13.29
CA GLU A 58 0.11 -14.44 -14.14
C GLU A 58 0.18 -13.78 -15.53
N VAL A 59 0.10 -14.61 -16.59
CA VAL A 59 0.38 -14.20 -17.98
C VAL A 59 -0.88 -13.99 -18.84
N ASP A 60 -2.03 -14.56 -18.46
CA ASP A 60 -3.29 -14.46 -19.20
C ASP A 60 -4.48 -14.94 -18.36
N ARG A 61 -5.67 -14.34 -18.54
CA ARG A 61 -6.95 -14.77 -17.91
C ARG A 61 -8.00 -15.20 -18.95
N SER A 62 -7.63 -15.30 -20.22
CA SER A 62 -8.53 -15.54 -21.36
C SER A 62 -9.15 -16.95 -21.42
N GLY A 63 -8.94 -17.80 -20.40
CA GLY A 63 -9.44 -19.18 -20.36
C GLY A 63 -8.63 -20.17 -21.21
N HIS A 64 -7.54 -19.70 -21.81
CA HIS A 64 -6.53 -20.53 -22.46
C HIS A 64 -5.34 -20.71 -21.52
N TYR A 65 -4.80 -21.92 -21.45
CA TYR A 65 -3.66 -22.27 -20.57
C TYR A 65 -2.39 -22.57 -21.39
N PRO A 66 -1.85 -21.62 -22.16
CA PRO A 66 -0.62 -21.84 -22.90
C PRO A 66 0.57 -21.92 -21.92
N GLU A 67 1.21 -23.09 -21.84
CA GLU A 67 2.49 -23.23 -21.13
C GLU A 67 3.59 -22.48 -21.91
N GLY A 68 4.43 -21.73 -21.20
CA GLY A 68 5.55 -20.99 -21.80
C GLY A 68 5.24 -19.57 -22.28
N ALA A 69 4.07 -19.01 -21.94
CA ALA A 69 3.81 -17.58 -22.16
C ALA A 69 4.80 -16.72 -21.35
N VAL A 70 5.37 -15.70 -21.99
CA VAL A 70 6.38 -14.82 -21.38
C VAL A 70 5.77 -13.44 -21.12
N LYS A 71 5.84 -12.97 -19.87
CA LYS A 71 5.51 -11.60 -19.47
C LYS A 71 6.74 -10.94 -18.89
N GLN A 72 7.09 -9.77 -19.42
CA GLN A 72 8.15 -8.95 -18.87
C GLN A 72 7.59 -8.05 -17.77
N ILE A 73 8.19 -8.12 -16.58
CA ILE A 73 7.79 -7.33 -15.42
C ILE A 73 8.95 -6.39 -15.09
N LEU A 74 8.74 -5.09 -15.25
CA LEU A 74 9.73 -4.09 -14.87
C LEU A 74 9.58 -3.81 -13.37
N VAL A 75 10.57 -4.21 -12.57
CA VAL A 75 10.60 -3.93 -11.12
C VAL A 75 11.50 -2.73 -10.86
N ASN A 76 10.99 -1.72 -10.16
CA ASN A 76 11.80 -0.58 -9.74
C ASN A 76 12.77 -1.02 -8.62
N ALA A 77 14.08 -0.89 -8.85
CA ALA A 77 15.11 -1.28 -7.89
C ALA A 77 15.28 -0.29 -6.72
N TYR A 78 14.60 0.87 -6.78
CA TYR A 78 14.92 2.05 -5.96
C TYR A 78 14.51 1.97 -4.47
N GLU A 79 13.66 1.02 -4.08
CA GLU A 79 12.93 1.09 -2.80
C GLU A 79 13.52 0.26 -1.63
N ARG A 80 14.62 -0.46 -1.82
CA ARG A 80 15.15 -1.35 -0.77
C ARG A 80 16.57 -0.97 -0.36
N ASN A 81 16.68 0.00 0.55
CA ASN A 81 17.93 0.22 1.29
C ASN A 81 18.21 -1.03 2.15
N SER A 82 19.14 -1.88 1.70
CA SER A 82 19.48 -3.13 2.37
C SER A 82 20.05 -2.90 3.78
N ALA A 83 20.72 -1.77 4.01
CA ALA A 83 21.21 -1.39 5.33
C ALA A 83 20.05 -1.04 6.28
N ALA A 84 19.06 -0.28 5.80
CA ALA A 84 17.86 0.02 6.59
C ALA A 84 17.06 -1.26 6.90
N ARG A 85 16.93 -2.17 5.93
CA ARG A 85 16.32 -3.49 6.17
C ARG A 85 17.08 -4.24 7.27
N GLN A 86 18.41 -4.31 7.17
CA GLN A 86 19.22 -5.05 8.13
C GLN A 86 19.13 -4.44 9.53
N ALA A 87 19.25 -3.11 9.65
CA ALA A 87 19.10 -2.40 10.93
C ALA A 87 17.73 -2.62 11.58
N CYS A 88 16.65 -2.67 10.78
CA CYS A 88 15.32 -3.01 11.26
C CYS A 88 15.28 -4.43 11.85
N ILE A 89 15.83 -5.42 11.14
CA ILE A 89 15.85 -6.82 11.59
C ILE A 89 16.77 -7.00 12.80
N ASP A 90 17.91 -6.32 12.85
CA ASP A 90 18.84 -6.40 13.97
C ASP A 90 18.20 -5.84 15.26
N HIS A 91 17.36 -4.81 15.13
CA HIS A 91 16.64 -4.20 16.26
C HIS A 91 15.40 -4.98 16.68
N HIS A 92 14.53 -5.35 15.73
CA HIS A 92 13.21 -5.95 16.01
C HIS A 92 13.22 -7.49 15.98
N GLY A 93 14.26 -8.11 15.44
CA GLY A 93 14.32 -9.55 15.17
C GLY A 93 13.62 -9.95 13.87
N ALA A 94 13.60 -11.27 13.61
CA ALA A 94 13.00 -11.86 12.40
C ALA A 94 11.62 -12.50 12.63
N ASN A 95 10.93 -12.12 13.71
CA ASN A 95 9.56 -12.54 13.98
C ASN A 95 8.57 -11.61 13.27
N CYS A 96 7.52 -12.17 12.67
CA CYS A 96 6.45 -11.36 12.10
C CYS A 96 5.74 -10.52 13.18
N ALA A 97 5.69 -9.20 13.01
CA ALA A 97 5.02 -8.30 13.96
C ALA A 97 3.49 -8.52 14.08
N ILE A 98 2.87 -9.25 13.14
CA ILE A 98 1.44 -9.52 13.11
C ILE A 98 1.13 -10.90 13.69
N CYS A 99 1.62 -11.95 13.04
CA CYS A 99 1.28 -13.35 13.38
C CYS A 99 2.36 -14.09 14.18
N ASN A 100 3.46 -13.41 14.54
CA ASN A 100 4.61 -13.97 15.28
C ASN A 100 5.33 -15.15 14.59
N PHE A 101 5.05 -15.41 13.30
CA PHE A 101 5.74 -16.45 12.55
C PHE A 101 7.24 -16.15 12.41
N ASN A 102 8.07 -17.17 12.63
CA ASN A 102 9.53 -17.10 12.46
C ASN A 102 9.98 -18.22 11.50
N PHE A 103 10.66 -17.84 10.42
CA PHE A 103 11.10 -18.78 9.40
C PHE A 103 12.25 -19.68 9.85
N GLU A 104 13.18 -19.20 10.67
CA GLU A 104 14.25 -20.04 11.21
C GLU A 104 13.72 -21.07 12.20
N ALA A 105 12.74 -20.70 13.02
CA ALA A 105 12.09 -21.63 13.95
C ALA A 105 11.30 -22.73 13.21
N CYS A 106 10.67 -22.40 12.09
CA CYS A 106 9.85 -23.35 11.32
C CYS A 106 10.68 -24.19 10.32
N TYR A 107 11.64 -23.59 9.63
CA TYR A 107 12.39 -24.20 8.52
C TYR A 107 13.89 -24.42 8.82
N GLY A 108 14.34 -24.13 10.04
CA GLY A 108 15.74 -24.23 10.43
C GLY A 108 16.63 -23.21 9.71
N ALA A 109 17.89 -23.58 9.47
CA ALA A 109 18.90 -22.67 8.93
C ALA A 109 18.54 -22.05 7.57
N VAL A 110 17.71 -22.72 6.76
CA VAL A 110 17.24 -22.19 5.46
C VAL A 110 16.36 -20.95 5.62
N GLY A 111 15.66 -20.83 6.75
CA GLY A 111 14.82 -19.67 7.07
C GLY A 111 15.53 -18.52 7.77
N ARG A 112 16.84 -18.64 8.05
CA ARG A 112 17.60 -17.62 8.80
C ARG A 112 17.59 -16.27 8.10
N GLY A 113 17.13 -15.23 8.81
CA GLY A 113 17.04 -13.86 8.28
C GLY A 113 16.00 -13.67 7.17
N PHE A 114 15.22 -14.70 6.85
CA PHE A 114 14.15 -14.63 5.86
C PHE A 114 12.91 -14.01 6.50
N ILE A 115 12.71 -12.73 6.21
CA ILE A 115 11.54 -11.95 6.62
C ILE A 115 11.40 -10.75 5.66
N HIS A 116 10.18 -10.30 5.40
CA HIS A 116 9.95 -9.04 4.68
C HIS A 116 9.97 -7.88 5.67
N VAL A 117 10.25 -6.67 5.16
CA VAL A 117 10.19 -5.44 5.95
C VAL A 117 9.18 -4.51 5.30
N HIS A 118 8.20 -4.09 6.08
CA HIS A 118 7.09 -3.25 5.65
C HIS A 118 7.29 -1.81 6.16
N HIS A 119 6.94 -0.82 5.33
CA HIS A 119 6.93 0.59 5.73
C HIS A 119 5.59 0.94 6.36
N LEU A 120 5.60 1.39 7.61
CA LEU A 120 4.38 1.79 8.34
C LEU A 120 3.73 3.05 7.74
N LEU A 121 4.52 3.89 7.07
CA LEU A 121 4.05 5.08 6.38
C LEU A 121 4.28 4.93 4.87
N PRO A 122 3.22 5.00 4.03
CA PRO A 122 3.34 4.84 2.58
C PRO A 122 4.32 5.84 1.97
N LEU A 123 5.27 5.34 1.18
CA LEU A 123 6.26 6.17 0.47
C LEU A 123 5.61 7.19 -0.48
N ALA A 124 4.44 6.87 -1.04
CA ALA A 124 3.69 7.73 -1.97
C ALA A 124 3.22 9.07 -1.36
N LEU A 125 3.17 9.18 -0.03
CA LEU A 125 2.81 10.42 0.67
C LEU A 125 4.02 11.34 0.93
N ARG A 126 5.25 10.91 0.61
CA ARG A 126 6.48 11.66 0.86
C ARG A 126 6.95 12.39 -0.40
N ASN A 127 6.73 13.71 -0.43
CA ASN A 127 7.37 14.59 -1.41
C ASN A 127 8.79 14.93 -0.93
N ALA A 128 9.80 14.59 -1.73
CA ALA A 128 11.24 14.81 -1.55
C ALA A 128 12.02 13.80 -0.67
N ALA A 129 13.32 13.69 -0.95
CA ALA A 129 14.27 12.72 -0.39
C ALA A 129 14.15 12.62 1.15
N TYR A 130 13.56 11.52 1.60
CA TYR A 130 13.37 11.20 3.00
C TYR A 130 14.33 10.09 3.40
N GLU A 131 15.06 10.28 4.50
CA GLU A 131 15.89 9.25 5.10
C GLU A 131 15.00 8.35 5.95
N VAL A 132 14.92 7.07 5.58
CA VAL A 132 14.12 6.07 6.31
C VAL A 132 14.75 5.79 7.67
N ASP A 133 13.97 5.91 8.74
CA ASP A 133 14.32 5.46 10.08
C ASP A 133 14.02 3.96 10.22
N PRO A 134 15.03 3.08 10.27
CA PRO A 134 14.81 1.63 10.33
C PRO A 134 14.05 1.14 11.56
N ILE A 135 14.04 1.94 12.63
CA ILE A 135 13.41 1.57 13.90
C ILE A 135 11.98 2.10 13.94
N ASN A 136 11.71 3.30 13.41
CA ASN A 136 10.40 3.92 13.52
C ASN A 136 9.52 3.78 12.27
N ASP A 137 10.10 3.68 11.07
CA ASP A 137 9.33 3.55 9.83
C ASP A 137 9.07 2.10 9.42
N LEU A 138 9.87 1.15 9.91
CA LEU A 138 9.94 -0.20 9.37
C LEU A 138 9.54 -1.26 10.40
N ARG A 139 8.84 -2.31 9.95
CA ARG A 139 8.54 -3.49 10.77
C ARG A 139 8.76 -4.80 10.02
N PRO A 140 9.37 -5.82 10.66
CA PRO A 140 9.45 -7.16 10.09
C PRO A 140 8.07 -7.82 10.01
N VAL A 141 7.72 -8.36 8.85
CA VAL A 141 6.48 -9.10 8.60
C VAL A 141 6.73 -10.30 7.69
N CYS A 142 5.99 -11.39 7.85
CA CYS A 142 6.11 -12.52 6.94
C CYS A 142 5.55 -12.18 5.55
N PRO A 143 5.98 -12.85 4.46
CA PRO A 143 5.48 -12.61 3.12
C PRO A 143 3.95 -12.64 3.00
N ASN A 144 3.29 -13.54 3.73
CA ASN A 144 1.83 -13.67 3.71
C ASN A 144 1.15 -12.44 4.33
N CYS A 145 1.55 -12.05 5.54
CA CYS A 145 1.03 -10.83 6.18
C CYS A 145 1.39 -9.58 5.37
N HIS A 146 2.58 -9.52 4.78
CA HIS A 146 2.98 -8.40 3.93
C HIS A 146 2.05 -8.24 2.73
N ALA A 147 1.71 -9.36 2.06
CA ALA A 147 0.75 -9.35 0.96
C ALA A 147 -0.65 -8.89 1.42
N MET A 148 -1.09 -9.29 2.62
CA MET A 148 -2.40 -8.88 3.16
C MET A 148 -2.46 -7.39 3.54
N LEU A 149 -1.39 -6.83 4.11
CA LEU A 149 -1.32 -5.39 4.42
C LEU A 149 -1.56 -4.54 3.15
N HIS A 150 -1.02 -4.98 2.01
CA HIS A 150 -1.17 -4.29 0.73
C HIS A 150 -2.44 -4.64 -0.07
N LYS A 151 -3.42 -5.34 0.52
CA LYS A 151 -4.72 -5.58 -0.13
C LYS A 151 -5.65 -4.36 -0.13
N SER A 152 -5.31 -3.31 0.62
CA SER A 152 -5.98 -2.02 0.59
C SER A 152 -5.02 -0.89 0.19
N ASP A 153 -5.60 0.23 -0.24
CA ASP A 153 -4.89 1.48 -0.50
C ASP A 153 -5.66 2.63 0.17
N PRO A 154 -5.13 3.24 1.26
CA PRO A 154 -3.83 2.95 1.88
C PRO A 154 -3.74 1.52 2.46
N PRO A 155 -2.52 0.96 2.60
CA PRO A 155 -2.31 -0.34 3.24
C PRO A 155 -2.91 -0.40 4.65
N PHE A 156 -3.36 -1.57 5.07
CA PHE A 156 -3.76 -1.79 6.46
C PHE A 156 -2.59 -1.54 7.40
N SER A 157 -2.90 -1.03 8.59
CA SER A 157 -1.96 -1.02 9.72
C SER A 157 -1.74 -2.43 10.27
N ILE A 158 -0.66 -2.58 11.05
CA ILE A 158 -0.36 -3.83 11.75
C ILE A 158 -1.48 -4.15 12.76
N GLU A 159 -1.97 -3.13 13.45
CA GLU A 159 -3.01 -3.23 14.47
C GLU A 159 -4.33 -3.71 13.85
N GLU A 160 -4.78 -3.08 12.75
CA GLU A 160 -5.98 -3.51 12.02
C GLU A 160 -5.87 -4.97 11.55
N MET A 161 -4.71 -5.36 11.03
CA MET A 161 -4.51 -6.74 10.57
C MET A 161 -4.55 -7.74 11.73
N ARG A 162 -4.03 -7.38 12.90
CA ARG A 162 -4.10 -8.22 14.11
C ARG A 162 -5.55 -8.36 14.60
N GLU A 163 -6.32 -7.28 14.59
CA GLU A 163 -7.74 -7.30 14.95
C GLU A 163 -8.55 -8.20 14.01
N LEU A 164 -8.33 -8.10 12.69
CA LEU A 164 -8.98 -8.96 11.71
C LEU A 164 -8.68 -10.44 11.95
N MET A 165 -7.43 -10.79 12.23
CA MET A 165 -7.03 -12.17 12.55
C MET A 165 -7.66 -12.68 13.85
N ALA A 166 -7.76 -11.84 14.88
CA ALA A 166 -8.35 -12.21 16.18
C ALA A 166 -9.88 -12.34 16.13
N SER A 167 -10.55 -11.59 15.25
CA SER A 167 -12.02 -11.63 15.08
C SER A 167 -12.54 -12.87 14.32
N SER A 168 -11.64 -13.73 13.85
CA SER A 168 -11.96 -14.94 13.09
C SER A 168 -12.00 -16.22 13.95
N GLU A 169 -12.03 -16.08 15.28
CA GLU A 169 -12.15 -17.18 16.25
C GLU A 169 -13.59 -17.32 16.81
#